data_AF-A0A1W0XEU5-F1
#
_entry.id   AF-A0A1W0XEU5-F1
#
_cell.length_a   1.000
_cell.length_b   1.000
_cell.length_c   1.000
_cell.angle_alpha   90.00
_cell.angle_beta   90.00
_cell.angle_gamma   90.00
#
_symmetry.space_group_name_H-M   'P 1'
#
loop_
_entity.id
_entity.type
_entity.pdbx_description
1 polymer ?
#
loop_
_entity_poly.entity_id
_entity_poly.type
_entity_poly.pdbx_seq_one_letter_code
_entity_poly.pdbx_strand_id
1 'polypeptide(L)'
;MNAILEHYTPPSSKISERICEMCTENASKYRCPRCEMATCSLPCTVKHKEIHGCSGQRNRAAFISRVSFDDASLSSDIAFLEDAARRTVLAKDRLRSVDPLVHKGVLVEEANRRQVDLRLLAEWFPKRKENRSYYRGRNMFWTIRWIIHLEEDQKPLELLIHGAKDQRTIGDIFQGLSVDRTLNVVQKEQLEGLLAGKKADAFSFTLLLDPAHRHQTGLTVALSASLTLRGCLARKLIVEYPTVSVRSNAPVPQTKPDFDIVLQDRTTRDDEDSRSAKCSQ
;
A
#
# COMPACT_ATOMS: atom_id res chain seq x y z
N MET A 1 69.27 24.85 -29.01
CA MET A 1 67.98 25.57 -28.96
C MET A 1 67.53 25.81 -30.38
N ASN A 2 66.53 25.08 -30.85
CA ASN A 2 65.67 25.48 -31.97
C ASN A 2 64.39 24.65 -31.86
N ALA A 3 63.36 25.27 -31.29
CA ALA A 3 62.05 24.69 -31.11
C ALA A 3 61.31 24.75 -32.46
N ILE A 4 60.96 23.58 -33.01
CA ILE A 4 60.04 23.48 -34.13
C ILE A 4 58.64 23.61 -33.53
N LEU A 5 58.02 24.79 -33.69
CA LEU A 5 56.61 24.99 -33.44
C LEU A 5 55.82 24.36 -34.58
N GLU A 6 55.41 23.10 -34.42
CA GLU A 6 54.41 22.49 -35.28
C GLU A 6 53.05 23.14 -34.99
N HIS A 7 52.59 23.97 -35.93
CA HIS A 7 51.24 24.50 -35.94
C HIS A 7 50.25 23.36 -36.18
N TYR A 8 49.61 22.87 -35.11
CA TYR A 8 48.47 21.99 -35.20
C TYR A 8 47.28 22.73 -35.81
N THR A 9 47.01 22.52 -37.10
CA THR A 9 45.75 22.93 -37.73
C THR A 9 44.70 21.84 -37.51
N PRO A 10 43.61 22.12 -36.78
CA PRO A 10 42.55 21.14 -36.57
C PRO A 10 41.86 20.79 -37.90
N PRO A 11 41.44 19.52 -38.09
CA PRO A 11 40.79 19.09 -39.32
C PRO A 11 39.47 19.85 -39.51
N SER A 12 39.45 20.76 -40.49
CA SER A 12 38.26 21.44 -40.97
C SER A 12 37.34 20.39 -41.60
N SER A 13 36.31 19.98 -40.85
CA SER A 13 35.21 19.22 -41.42
C SER A 13 34.57 20.11 -42.49
N LYS A 14 34.56 19.62 -43.74
CA LYS A 14 33.94 20.30 -44.88
C LYS A 14 32.42 20.38 -44.68
N ILE A 15 31.97 21.29 -43.81
CA ILE A 15 30.64 21.86 -43.88
C ILE A 15 30.70 22.71 -45.15
N SER A 16 30.16 22.17 -46.24
CA SER A 16 29.85 22.94 -47.46
C SER A 16 29.37 24.33 -47.04
N GLU A 17 29.90 25.38 -47.64
CA GLU A 17 29.62 26.81 -47.37
C GLU A 17 28.13 27.17 -47.58
N ARG A 18 27.24 26.51 -46.83
CA ARG A 18 25.82 26.74 -46.86
C ARG A 18 25.56 27.98 -46.04
N ILE A 19 24.81 28.91 -46.60
CA ILE A 19 24.33 30.09 -45.90
C ILE A 19 23.26 29.65 -44.90
N CYS A 20 23.13 30.36 -43.78
CA CYS A 20 22.07 30.18 -42.80
C CYS A 20 20.69 30.25 -43.47
N GLU A 21 19.88 29.21 -43.32
CA GLU A 21 18.53 29.14 -43.90
C GLU A 21 17.52 30.04 -43.15
N MET A 22 17.90 30.57 -41.98
CA MET A 22 17.03 31.42 -41.15
C MET A 22 17.22 32.92 -41.33
N CYS A 23 18.46 33.36 -41.55
CA CYS A 23 18.76 34.78 -41.75
C CYS A 23 19.37 35.08 -43.12
N THR A 24 19.83 34.07 -43.86
CA THR A 24 20.42 34.21 -45.20
C THR A 24 21.62 35.18 -45.32
N GLU A 25 22.12 35.70 -44.20
CA GLU A 25 23.18 36.71 -44.15
C GLU A 25 24.56 36.12 -43.86
N ASN A 26 24.60 35.05 -43.06
CA ASN A 26 25.85 34.51 -42.52
C ASN A 26 26.04 33.04 -42.93
N ALA A 27 27.29 32.61 -43.06
CA ALA A 27 27.62 31.21 -43.24
C ALA A 27 27.10 30.35 -42.07
N SER A 28 26.55 29.18 -42.39
CA SER A 28 26.04 28.24 -41.39
C SER A 28 27.17 27.64 -40.55
N LYS A 29 26.91 27.48 -39.26
CA LYS A 29 27.83 26.90 -38.27
C LYS A 29 27.25 25.64 -37.60
N TYR A 30 25.93 25.51 -37.61
CA TYR A 30 25.19 24.46 -36.94
C TYR A 30 24.17 23.83 -37.88
N ARG A 31 23.85 22.55 -37.64
CA ARG A 31 22.82 21.81 -38.36
C ARG A 31 21.86 21.17 -37.37
N CYS A 32 20.55 21.35 -37.58
CA CYS A 32 19.54 20.77 -36.70
C CYS A 32 19.51 19.23 -36.87
N PRO A 33 19.61 18.43 -35.79
CA PRO A 33 19.64 16.97 -35.91
C PRO A 33 18.26 16.34 -36.18
N ARG A 34 17.17 17.13 -36.18
CA ARG A 34 15.81 16.69 -36.50
C ARG A 34 15.43 16.98 -37.95
N CYS A 35 15.55 18.23 -38.38
CA CYS A 35 15.11 18.71 -39.70
C CYS A 35 16.26 19.09 -40.63
N GLU A 36 17.50 18.90 -40.19
CA GLU A 36 18.71 19.13 -40.98
C GLU A 36 18.99 20.57 -41.42
N MET A 37 18.17 21.52 -40.98
CA MET A 37 18.30 22.94 -41.30
C MET A 37 19.63 23.53 -40.82
N ALA A 38 20.31 24.25 -41.73
CA ALA A 38 21.58 24.91 -41.48
C ALA A 38 21.37 26.31 -40.88
N THR A 39 22.07 26.61 -39.78
CA THR A 39 21.92 27.86 -39.01
C THR A 39 23.28 28.43 -38.61
N CYS A 40 23.42 29.76 -38.54
CA CYS A 40 24.70 30.41 -38.24
C CYS A 40 24.95 30.67 -36.75
N SER A 41 23.91 30.69 -35.91
CA SER A 41 23.99 31.15 -34.53
C SER A 41 22.89 30.55 -33.65
N LEU A 42 23.07 30.61 -32.32
CA LEU A 42 22.06 30.17 -31.36
C LEU A 42 20.68 30.85 -31.58
N PRO A 43 20.59 32.18 -31.80
CA PRO A 43 19.31 32.82 -32.15
C PRO A 43 18.63 32.19 -33.37
N CYS A 44 19.38 31.86 -34.43
CA CYS A 44 18.82 31.18 -35.60
C CYS A 44 18.39 29.74 -35.28
N THR A 45 19.12 29.03 -34.42
CA THR A 45 18.73 27.69 -33.98
C THR A 45 17.46 27.69 -33.11
N VAL A 46 17.19 28.74 -32.35
CA VAL A 46 15.97 28.86 -31.53
C VAL A 46 14.80 29.30 -32.41
N LYS A 47 15.00 30.35 -33.21
CA LYS A 47 13.98 30.90 -34.11
C LYS A 47 13.41 29.86 -35.08
N HIS A 48 14.25 28.97 -35.64
CA HIS A 48 13.71 27.92 -36.52
C HIS A 48 12.86 26.89 -35.77
N LYS A 49 13.21 26.56 -34.52
CA LYS A 49 12.43 25.62 -33.71
C LYS A 49 11.06 26.17 -33.40
N GLU A 50 10.98 27.46 -33.12
CA GLU A 50 9.72 28.17 -32.89
C GLU A 50 8.87 28.25 -34.16
N ILE A 51 9.45 28.74 -35.27
CA ILE A 51 8.70 28.96 -36.53
C ILE A 51 8.24 27.63 -37.15
N HIS A 52 9.10 26.60 -37.15
CA HIS A 52 8.80 25.31 -37.77
C HIS A 52 8.27 24.26 -36.79
N GLY A 53 8.02 24.62 -35.53
CA GLY A 53 7.59 23.65 -34.49
C GLY A 53 8.57 22.47 -34.33
N CYS A 54 9.87 22.70 -34.52
CA CYS A 54 10.88 21.64 -34.55
C CYS A 54 11.37 21.32 -33.13
N SER A 55 11.28 20.06 -32.71
CA SER A 55 11.79 19.61 -31.39
C SER A 55 13.30 19.72 -31.25
N GLY A 56 14.04 19.79 -32.37
CA GLY A 56 15.49 19.79 -32.38
C GLY A 56 16.13 18.48 -31.90
N GLN A 57 15.36 17.41 -31.74
CA GLN A 57 15.85 16.10 -31.30
C GLN A 57 15.75 15.08 -32.44
N ARG A 58 16.87 14.46 -32.81
CA ARG A 58 16.90 13.40 -33.83
C ARG A 58 15.90 12.29 -33.48
N ASN A 59 15.10 11.86 -34.46
CA ASN A 59 14.26 10.68 -34.29
C ASN A 59 15.14 9.43 -34.33
N ARG A 60 15.54 8.91 -33.17
CA ARG A 60 16.40 7.72 -33.08
C ARG A 60 15.69 6.43 -33.52
N ALA A 61 14.36 6.40 -33.52
CA ALA A 61 13.55 5.24 -33.91
C ALA A 61 12.86 5.46 -35.27
N ALA A 62 13.41 6.32 -36.13
CA ALA A 62 12.89 6.50 -37.47
C ALA A 62 13.06 5.19 -38.27
N PHE A 63 12.02 4.80 -39.01
CA PHE A 63 12.08 3.61 -39.85
C PHE A 63 13.10 3.79 -40.98
N ILE A 64 13.99 2.81 -41.13
CA ILE A 64 14.95 2.71 -42.22
C ILE A 64 14.59 1.45 -43.02
N SER A 65 14.42 1.60 -44.34
CA SER A 65 14.12 0.46 -45.21
C SER A 65 15.28 -0.53 -45.22
N ARG A 66 15.01 -1.81 -45.50
CA ARG A 66 16.05 -2.85 -45.59
C ARG A 66 17.14 -2.53 -46.62
N VAL A 67 16.79 -1.84 -47.70
CA VAL A 67 17.71 -1.49 -48.78
C VAL A 67 18.67 -0.36 -48.37
N SER A 68 18.22 0.52 -47.47
CA SER A 68 18.99 1.67 -46.97
C SER A 68 19.62 1.41 -45.60
N PHE A 69 19.58 0.17 -45.10
CA PHE A 69 20.13 -0.19 -43.80
C PHE A 69 21.62 -0.50 -43.95
N ASP A 70 22.46 0.29 -43.27
CA ASP A 70 23.92 0.22 -43.31
C ASP A 70 24.53 0.05 -41.91
N ASP A 71 25.85 -0.12 -41.84
CA ASP A 71 26.57 -0.30 -40.57
C ASP A 71 26.44 0.91 -39.63
N ALA A 72 26.26 2.12 -40.19
CA ALA A 72 26.00 3.32 -39.41
C ALA A 72 24.62 3.29 -38.74
N SER A 73 23.60 2.78 -39.44
CA SER A 73 22.26 2.54 -38.90
C SER A 73 22.30 1.52 -37.78
N LEU A 74 23.00 0.40 -37.97
CA LEU A 74 23.21 -0.63 -36.94
C LEU A 74 23.89 -0.06 -35.69
N SER A 75 24.97 0.73 -35.87
CA SER A 75 25.69 1.37 -34.76
C SER A 75 24.80 2.34 -33.98
N SER A 76 23.94 3.08 -34.68
CA SER A 76 22.95 3.98 -34.06
C SER A 76 21.93 3.20 -33.21
N ASP A 77 21.46 2.06 -33.71
CA ASP A 77 20.50 1.21 -32.99
C ASP A 77 21.11 0.57 -31.75
N ILE A 78 22.34 0.07 -31.84
CA ILE A 78 23.09 -0.46 -30.68
C ILE A 78 23.23 0.64 -29.62
N ALA A 79 23.69 1.84 -30.01
CA ALA A 79 23.84 2.95 -29.08
C ALA A 79 22.50 3.38 -28.45
N PHE A 80 21.40 3.30 -29.20
CA PHE A 80 20.06 3.57 -28.68
C PHE A 80 19.64 2.54 -27.61
N LEU A 81 19.83 1.25 -27.89
CA LEU A 81 19.49 0.17 -26.95
C LEU A 81 20.35 0.24 -25.68
N GLU A 82 21.64 0.51 -25.81
CA GLU A 82 22.51 0.71 -24.65
C GLU A 82 22.11 1.92 -23.82
N ASP A 83 21.73 3.04 -24.45
CA ASP A 83 21.25 4.23 -23.72
C ASP A 83 19.95 3.94 -22.98
N ALA A 84 19.02 3.20 -23.60
CA ALA A 84 17.81 2.72 -22.94
C ALA A 84 18.15 1.80 -21.76
N ALA A 85 19.04 0.83 -21.95
CA ALA A 85 19.50 -0.06 -20.89
C ALA A 85 20.12 0.72 -19.72
N ARG A 86 21.05 1.64 -20.00
CA ARG A 86 21.67 2.52 -18.98
C ARG A 86 20.62 3.31 -18.21
N ARG A 87 19.64 3.91 -18.88
CA ARG A 87 18.55 4.65 -18.22
C ARG A 87 17.71 3.76 -17.31
N THR A 88 17.42 2.52 -17.71
CA THR A 88 16.67 1.60 -16.84
C THR A 88 17.47 1.18 -15.61
N VAL A 89 18.79 0.98 -15.74
CA VAL A 89 19.67 0.68 -14.61
C VAL A 89 19.73 1.88 -13.66
N LEU A 90 19.98 3.08 -14.19
CA LEU A 90 19.99 4.30 -13.38
C LEU A 90 18.64 4.59 -12.71
N ALA A 91 17.52 4.30 -13.38
CA ALA A 91 16.20 4.40 -12.78
C ALA A 91 16.02 3.39 -11.63
N LYS A 92 16.45 2.13 -11.82
CA LYS A 92 16.46 1.12 -10.75
C LYS A 92 17.37 1.53 -9.59
N ASP A 93 18.54 2.09 -9.85
CA ASP A 93 19.47 2.52 -8.82
C ASP A 93 19.00 3.78 -8.08
N ARG A 94 18.30 4.70 -8.77
CA ARG A 94 17.59 5.82 -8.13
C ARG A 94 16.43 5.35 -7.26
N LEU A 95 15.75 4.26 -7.64
CA LEU A 95 14.75 3.62 -6.78
C LEU A 95 15.39 2.93 -5.56
N ARG A 96 16.68 2.56 -5.63
CA ARG A 96 17.43 1.91 -4.55
C ARG A 96 18.01 2.87 -3.51
N SER A 97 18.07 4.19 -3.77
CA SER A 97 18.88 5.11 -2.94
C SER A 97 18.34 5.39 -1.54
N VAL A 98 17.11 5.00 -1.19
CA VAL A 98 16.67 4.63 0.18
C VAL A 98 15.46 3.73 -0.01
N ASP A 99 15.65 2.44 -0.20
CA ASP A 99 14.52 1.55 -0.47
C ASP A 99 13.69 1.32 0.82
N PRO A 100 12.44 1.83 0.91
CA PRO A 100 11.59 1.58 2.08
C PRO A 100 11.33 0.08 2.28
N LEU A 101 11.58 -0.76 1.26
CA LEU A 101 11.46 -2.22 1.33
C LEU A 101 12.50 -2.88 2.24
N VAL A 102 13.68 -2.28 2.46
CA VAL A 102 14.69 -2.87 3.37
C VAL A 102 14.21 -2.79 4.82
N HIS A 103 13.68 -1.66 5.26
CA HIS A 103 13.15 -1.52 6.62
C HIS A 103 11.87 -2.36 6.82
N LYS A 104 11.08 -2.55 5.75
CA LYS A 104 9.91 -3.44 5.72
C LYS A 104 10.32 -4.91 5.86
N GLY A 105 11.39 -5.34 5.20
CA GLY A 105 11.96 -6.69 5.31
C GLY A 105 12.46 -6.99 6.72
N VAL A 106 13.17 -6.05 7.35
CA VAL A 106 13.65 -6.19 8.75
C VAL A 106 12.49 -6.37 9.72
N LEU A 107 11.37 -5.64 9.53
CA LEU A 107 10.18 -5.80 10.38
C LEU A 107 9.58 -7.21 10.27
N VAL A 108 9.49 -7.74 9.04
CA VAL A 108 8.98 -9.10 8.78
C VAL A 108 9.93 -10.15 9.37
N GLU A 109 11.24 -9.96 9.20
CA GLU A 109 12.24 -10.88 9.76
C GLU A 109 12.19 -10.89 11.31
N GLU A 110 12.06 -9.73 11.94
CA GLU A 110 11.90 -9.61 13.39
C GLU A 110 10.59 -10.22 13.90
N ALA A 111 9.51 -10.14 13.11
CA ALA A 111 8.27 -10.84 13.40
C ALA A 111 8.46 -12.36 13.33
N ASN A 112 9.13 -12.86 12.29
CA ASN A 112 9.43 -14.28 12.09
C ASN A 112 10.32 -14.84 13.21
N ARG A 113 11.31 -14.07 13.71
CA ARG A 113 12.11 -14.44 14.89
C ARG A 113 11.27 -14.64 16.15
N ARG A 114 10.09 -13.99 16.22
CA ARG A 114 9.09 -14.13 17.29
C ARG A 114 8.00 -15.15 16.94
N GLN A 115 8.21 -15.94 15.89
CA GLN A 115 7.29 -16.95 15.37
C GLN A 115 5.97 -16.37 14.85
N VAL A 116 5.94 -15.10 14.43
CA VAL A 116 4.75 -14.46 13.82
C VAL A 116 4.96 -14.38 12.32
N ASP A 117 4.07 -15.00 11.52
CA ASP A 117 4.07 -14.82 10.05
C ASP A 117 3.42 -13.45 9.76
N LEU A 118 4.26 -12.42 9.60
CA LEU A 118 3.81 -11.06 9.29
C LEU A 118 3.83 -10.84 7.77
N ARG A 119 2.65 -10.58 7.20
CA ARG A 119 2.52 -10.21 5.77
C ARG A 119 2.15 -8.76 5.62
N LEU A 120 2.96 -8.04 4.85
CA LEU A 120 2.72 -6.65 4.51
C LEU A 120 2.02 -6.57 3.15
N LEU A 121 0.92 -5.83 3.11
CA LEU A 121 0.13 -5.50 1.93
C LEU A 121 0.83 -4.42 1.09
N ALA A 122 0.34 -4.25 -0.14
CA ALA A 122 0.82 -3.20 -1.02
C ALA A 122 0.41 -1.79 -0.55
N GLU A 123 1.15 -0.78 -1.01
CA GLU A 123 1.08 0.61 -0.49
C GLU A 123 -0.28 1.30 -0.65
N TRP A 124 -1.07 0.88 -1.63
CA TRP A 124 -2.38 1.47 -1.88
C TRP A 124 -3.49 0.98 -0.94
N PHE A 125 -3.29 -0.11 -0.20
CA PHE A 125 -4.29 -0.61 0.74
C PHE A 125 -4.43 0.32 1.96
N PRO A 126 -5.65 0.65 2.43
CA PRO A 126 -5.85 1.50 3.61
C PRO A 126 -5.14 0.98 4.86
N LYS A 127 -5.27 -0.34 5.11
CA LYS A 127 -4.60 -1.06 6.21
C LYS A 127 -3.08 -0.86 6.20
N ARG A 128 -2.48 -0.68 5.02
CA ARG A 128 -1.05 -0.43 4.87
C ARG A 128 -0.67 0.99 5.31
N LYS A 129 -1.48 1.98 4.93
CA LYS A 129 -1.27 3.40 5.28
C LYS A 129 -1.45 3.66 6.78
N GLU A 130 -2.31 2.87 7.42
CA GLU A 130 -2.57 2.91 8.86
C GLU A 130 -1.46 2.25 9.70
N ASN A 131 -0.74 1.29 9.13
CA ASN A 131 0.22 0.51 9.90
C ASN A 131 1.43 1.36 10.29
N ARG A 132 1.61 1.55 11.60
CA ARG A 132 2.80 2.20 12.18
C ARG A 132 3.60 1.23 13.04
N SER A 133 3.49 -0.07 12.79
CA SER A 133 4.29 -1.08 13.51
C SER A 133 5.76 -0.95 13.12
N TYR A 134 6.64 -0.99 14.12
CA TYR A 134 8.07 -0.85 13.92
C TYR A 134 8.85 -1.67 14.93
N TYR A 135 10.14 -1.82 14.65
CA TYR A 135 11.08 -2.49 15.53
C TYR A 135 12.15 -1.50 15.98
N ARG A 136 12.49 -1.53 17.27
CA ARG A 136 13.59 -0.71 17.82
C ARG A 136 14.32 -1.46 18.94
N GLY A 137 15.63 -1.60 18.80
CA GLY A 137 16.46 -2.27 19.80
C GLY A 137 16.23 -3.78 19.79
N ARG A 138 15.62 -4.32 20.85
CA ARG A 138 15.18 -5.73 20.96
C ARG A 138 13.65 -5.88 21.05
N ASN A 139 12.93 -4.77 20.94
CA ASN A 139 11.50 -4.71 21.20
C ASN A 139 10.74 -4.42 19.92
N MET A 140 9.62 -5.12 19.76
CA MET A 140 8.70 -4.89 18.66
C MET A 140 7.53 -4.05 19.16
N PHE A 141 7.19 -3.03 18.39
CA PHE A 141 6.11 -2.10 18.67
C PHE A 141 5.03 -2.31 17.63
N TRP A 142 3.88 -2.78 18.08
CA TRP A 142 2.75 -3.13 17.23
C TRP A 142 1.76 -1.99 17.14
N THR A 143 1.18 -1.83 15.95
CA THR A 143 -0.15 -1.27 15.80
C THR A 143 -1.15 -2.36 16.14
N ILE A 144 -2.23 -2.04 16.86
CA ILE A 144 -3.30 -2.98 17.19
C ILE A 144 -4.62 -2.29 16.93
N ARG A 145 -5.50 -2.97 16.20
CA ARG A 145 -6.89 -2.52 16.05
C ARG A 145 -7.76 -3.26 17.05
N TRP A 146 -8.40 -2.50 17.92
CA TRP A 146 -9.33 -2.99 18.94
C TRP A 146 -10.76 -2.80 18.46
N ILE A 147 -11.59 -3.82 18.63
CA ILE A 147 -13.04 -3.80 18.37
C ILE A 147 -13.72 -4.15 19.68
N ILE A 148 -14.23 -3.14 20.38
CA ILE A 148 -14.78 -3.28 21.73
C ILE A 148 -16.30 -3.30 21.61
N HIS A 149 -16.91 -4.40 22.03
CA HIS A 149 -18.37 -4.52 22.09
C HIS A 149 -18.85 -4.03 23.45
N LEU A 150 -19.52 -2.87 23.47
CA LEU A 150 -20.07 -2.26 24.69
C LEU A 150 -21.39 -2.92 25.07
N GLU A 151 -22.29 -3.09 24.11
CA GLU A 151 -23.59 -3.74 24.21
C GLU A 151 -23.83 -4.61 22.96
N GLU A 152 -24.70 -5.62 23.02
CA GLU A 152 -24.92 -6.57 21.92
C GLU A 152 -25.54 -5.93 20.66
N ASP A 153 -26.28 -4.82 20.81
CA ASP A 153 -27.03 -4.17 19.72
C ASP A 153 -26.46 -2.81 19.27
N GLN A 154 -25.35 -2.37 19.88
CA GLN A 154 -24.67 -1.12 19.55
C GLN A 154 -23.49 -1.37 18.60
N LYS A 155 -23.19 -0.37 17.75
CA LYS A 155 -21.99 -0.40 16.91
C LYS A 155 -20.74 -0.53 17.81
N PRO A 156 -19.83 -1.48 17.53
CA PRO A 156 -18.64 -1.65 18.35
C PRO A 156 -17.74 -0.42 18.26
N LEU A 157 -17.06 -0.12 19.37
CA LEU A 157 -16.04 0.92 19.42
C LEU A 157 -14.76 0.40 18.78
N GLU A 158 -14.35 1.03 17.68
CA GLU A 158 -13.12 0.70 16.97
C GLU A 158 -11.99 1.68 17.32
N LEU A 159 -10.87 1.15 17.82
CA LEU A 159 -9.70 1.95 18.18
C LEU A 159 -8.47 1.42 17.44
N LEU A 160 -7.66 2.32 16.89
CA LEU A 160 -6.36 1.98 16.29
C LEU A 160 -5.25 2.58 17.15
N ILE A 161 -4.50 1.71 17.82
CA ILE A 161 -3.50 2.09 18.80
C ILE A 161 -2.12 1.69 18.30
N HIS A 162 -1.14 2.58 18.47
CA HIS A 162 0.22 2.39 17.98
C HIS A 162 1.20 2.27 19.14
N GLY A 163 2.36 1.66 18.89
CA GLY A 163 3.43 1.62 19.89
C GLY A 163 3.24 0.59 21.01
N ALA A 164 2.34 -0.39 20.83
CA ALA A 164 2.12 -1.44 21.82
C ALA A 164 3.34 -2.38 21.88
N LYS A 165 4.03 -2.42 23.02
CA LYS A 165 5.21 -3.27 23.24
C LYS A 165 4.81 -4.75 23.29
N ASP A 166 5.51 -5.59 22.55
CA ASP A 166 5.25 -7.04 22.46
C ASP A 166 5.44 -7.81 23.78
N GLN A 167 6.23 -7.28 24.72
CA GLN A 167 6.49 -7.89 26.03
C GLN A 167 5.39 -7.66 27.07
N ARG A 168 4.47 -6.70 26.83
CA ARG A 168 3.35 -6.45 27.76
C ARG A 168 2.25 -7.48 27.55
N THR A 169 1.48 -7.77 28.60
CA THR A 169 0.31 -8.63 28.50
C THR A 169 -0.81 -7.94 27.72
N ILE A 170 -1.68 -8.72 27.08
CA ILE A 170 -2.84 -8.16 26.37
C ILE A 170 -3.75 -7.41 27.34
N GLY A 171 -3.94 -7.94 28.55
CA GLY A 171 -4.71 -7.30 29.60
C GLY A 171 -4.15 -5.93 30.00
N ASP A 172 -2.83 -5.82 30.20
CA ASP A 172 -2.19 -4.54 30.56
C ASP A 172 -2.26 -3.52 29.42
N ILE A 173 -2.11 -3.97 28.17
CA ILE A 173 -2.25 -3.09 27.00
C ILE A 173 -3.69 -2.56 26.93
N PHE A 174 -4.68 -3.42 27.16
CA PHE A 174 -6.10 -3.05 27.14
C PHE A 174 -6.47 -2.08 28.28
N GLN A 175 -6.03 -2.34 29.51
CA GLN A 175 -6.24 -1.43 30.65
C GLN A 175 -5.54 -0.08 30.43
N GLY A 176 -4.38 -0.08 29.78
CA GLY A 176 -3.64 1.13 29.45
C GLY A 176 -4.29 2.01 28.37
N LEU A 177 -5.33 1.54 27.68
CA LEU A 177 -5.98 2.28 26.60
C LEU A 177 -6.66 3.57 27.09
N SER A 178 -7.19 3.62 28.33
CA SER A 178 -7.85 4.81 28.89
C SER A 178 -6.92 6.02 29.00
N VAL A 179 -5.61 5.79 29.08
CA VAL A 179 -4.58 6.82 29.22
C VAL A 179 -4.05 7.30 27.86
N ASP A 180 -4.46 6.67 26.76
CA ASP A 180 -3.94 7.02 25.44
C ASP A 180 -4.43 8.41 25.00
N ARG A 181 -3.47 9.25 24.59
CA ARG A 181 -3.70 10.63 24.16
C ARG A 181 -4.36 10.73 22.79
N THR A 182 -4.40 9.63 22.04
CA THR A 182 -5.00 9.59 20.70
C THR A 182 -6.51 9.42 20.72
N LEU A 183 -7.12 9.16 21.90
CA LEU A 183 -8.56 8.93 22.02
C LEU A 183 -9.34 10.23 22.14
N ASN A 184 -10.51 10.26 21.49
CA ASN A 184 -11.48 11.35 21.66
C ASN A 184 -12.17 11.28 23.03
N VAL A 185 -12.70 12.40 23.52
CA VAL A 185 -13.38 12.50 24.82
C VAL A 185 -14.46 11.43 24.99
N VAL A 186 -15.30 11.22 23.98
CA VAL A 186 -16.37 10.20 23.98
C VAL A 186 -15.81 8.78 24.08
N GLN A 187 -14.76 8.47 23.30
CA GLN A 187 -14.14 7.13 23.32
C GLN A 187 -13.49 6.85 24.67
N LYS A 188 -12.89 7.87 25.28
CA LYS A 188 -12.29 7.78 26.60
C LYS A 188 -13.34 7.53 27.67
N GLU A 189 -14.46 8.26 27.66
CA GLU A 189 -15.57 8.07 28.59
C GLU A 189 -16.20 6.67 28.47
N GLN A 190 -16.45 6.21 27.24
CA GLN A 190 -16.97 4.85 26.97
C GLN A 190 -16.02 3.76 27.51
N LEU A 191 -14.72 3.94 27.31
CA LEU A 191 -13.71 3.00 27.77
C LEU A 191 -13.53 3.04 29.29
N GLU A 192 -13.55 4.23 29.90
CA GLU A 192 -13.50 4.41 31.35
C GLU A 192 -14.73 3.80 32.04
N GLY A 193 -15.93 3.98 31.48
CA GLY A 193 -17.15 3.34 31.95
C GLY A 193 -17.09 1.82 31.87
N LEU A 194 -16.51 1.27 30.80
CA LEU A 194 -16.32 -0.18 30.64
C LEU A 194 -15.24 -0.74 31.58
N LEU A 195 -14.15 0.00 31.81
CA LEU A 195 -13.03 -0.41 32.66
C LEU A 195 -13.26 -0.12 34.15
N ALA A 196 -14.29 0.65 34.53
CA ALA A 196 -14.57 1.07 35.89
C ALA A 196 -14.63 -0.11 36.88
N GLY A 197 -13.50 -0.35 37.56
CA GLY A 197 -13.33 -1.41 38.57
C GLY A 197 -13.16 -2.83 38.01
N LYS A 198 -13.18 -3.04 36.69
CA LYS A 198 -13.03 -4.37 36.07
C LYS A 198 -11.56 -4.65 35.71
N LYS A 199 -11.04 -5.79 36.17
CA LYS A 199 -9.71 -6.29 35.77
C LYS A 199 -9.77 -6.92 34.38
N ALA A 200 -8.59 -7.20 33.80
CA ALA A 200 -8.48 -7.76 32.45
C ALA A 200 -9.18 -9.12 32.31
N ASP A 201 -9.27 -9.89 33.40
CA ASP A 201 -9.94 -11.21 33.41
C ASP A 201 -11.46 -11.14 33.23
N ALA A 202 -12.05 -9.95 33.42
CA ALA A 202 -13.46 -9.71 33.18
C ALA A 202 -13.80 -9.59 31.67
N PHE A 203 -12.79 -9.67 30.79
CA PHE A 203 -12.95 -9.51 29.36
C PHE A 203 -12.47 -10.73 28.60
N SER A 204 -13.21 -11.11 27.55
CA SER A 204 -12.76 -12.09 26.57
C SER A 204 -12.11 -11.37 25.40
N PHE A 205 -10.90 -11.80 25.07
CA PHE A 205 -10.11 -11.28 23.96
C PHE A 205 -10.10 -12.29 22.82
N THR A 206 -10.45 -11.86 21.62
CA THR A 206 -10.48 -12.73 20.43
C THR A 206 -9.69 -12.08 19.30
N LEU A 207 -8.66 -12.76 18.81
CA LEU A 207 -7.94 -12.35 17.60
C LEU A 207 -8.79 -12.69 16.37
N LEU A 208 -9.05 -11.70 15.53
CA LEU A 208 -9.68 -11.89 14.23
C LEU A 208 -8.59 -12.14 13.19
N LEU A 209 -8.61 -13.32 12.58
CA LEU A 209 -7.70 -13.70 11.50
C LEU A 209 -8.22 -13.17 10.16
N ASP A 210 -7.30 -12.98 9.22
CA ASP A 210 -7.64 -12.50 7.89
C ASP A 210 -8.43 -13.56 7.09
N PRO A 211 -9.58 -13.21 6.48
CA PRO A 211 -10.41 -14.16 5.74
C PRO A 211 -9.71 -14.83 4.55
N ALA A 212 -8.73 -14.16 3.94
CA ALA A 212 -8.03 -14.67 2.77
C ALA A 212 -7.11 -15.86 3.09
N HIS A 213 -6.84 -16.14 4.37
CA HIS A 213 -5.87 -17.15 4.80
C HIS A 213 -6.43 -18.03 5.92
N ARG A 214 -7.53 -18.72 5.58
CA ARG A 214 -8.28 -19.67 6.42
C ARG A 214 -7.34 -20.69 7.10
N HIS A 215 -7.30 -20.67 8.43
CA HIS A 215 -6.79 -21.80 9.23
C HIS A 215 -7.88 -22.89 9.29
N GLN A 216 -7.49 -24.16 9.47
CA GLN A 216 -8.44 -25.30 9.53
C GLN A 216 -9.48 -25.20 10.67
N THR A 217 -9.33 -24.26 11.60
CA THR A 217 -10.09 -24.17 12.87
C THR A 217 -10.99 -22.93 13.01
N GLY A 218 -11.14 -22.11 11.96
CA GLY A 218 -12.01 -20.92 11.97
C GLY A 218 -11.28 -19.59 11.75
N LEU A 219 -12.03 -18.48 11.78
CA LEU A 219 -11.54 -17.10 11.54
C LEU A 219 -11.17 -16.35 12.84
N THR A 220 -11.31 -17.00 13.99
CA THR A 220 -11.13 -16.36 15.30
C THR A 220 -10.30 -17.25 16.22
N VAL A 221 -9.48 -16.63 17.06
CA VAL A 221 -8.65 -17.34 18.06
C VAL A 221 -8.80 -16.64 19.41
N ALA A 222 -9.27 -17.37 20.42
CA ALA A 222 -9.34 -16.87 21.79
C ALA A 222 -7.92 -16.55 22.31
N LEU A 223 -7.77 -15.40 22.96
CA LEU A 223 -6.53 -14.93 23.56
C LEU A 223 -6.69 -14.91 25.09
N SER A 224 -5.62 -15.27 25.78
CA SER A 224 -5.56 -15.13 27.24
C SER A 224 -5.08 -13.74 27.62
N ALA A 225 -5.78 -13.11 28.57
CA ALA A 225 -5.47 -11.77 29.06
C ALA A 225 -4.08 -11.68 29.73
N SER A 226 -3.65 -12.77 30.38
CA SER A 226 -2.38 -12.86 31.10
C SER A 226 -1.17 -13.13 30.21
N LEU A 227 -1.39 -13.54 28.96
CA LEU A 227 -0.32 -13.85 28.03
C LEU A 227 0.22 -12.56 27.39
N THR A 228 1.55 -12.53 27.17
CA THR A 228 2.20 -11.42 26.46
C THR A 228 1.67 -11.29 25.04
N LEU A 229 1.66 -10.07 24.50
CA LEU A 229 1.28 -9.84 23.11
C LEU A 229 2.12 -10.73 22.17
N ARG A 230 3.42 -10.87 22.44
CA ARG A 230 4.29 -11.80 21.71
C ARG A 230 3.77 -13.24 21.77
N GLY A 231 3.47 -13.77 22.95
CA GLY A 231 2.95 -15.13 23.11
C GLY A 231 1.59 -15.32 22.44
N CYS A 232 0.74 -14.30 22.48
CA CYS A 232 -0.56 -14.29 21.84
C CYS A 232 -0.50 -14.26 20.32
N LEU A 233 0.52 -13.64 19.72
CA LEU A 233 0.68 -13.60 18.26
C LEU A 233 1.55 -14.74 17.72
N ALA A 234 2.32 -15.41 18.59
CA ALA A 234 3.19 -16.50 18.20
C ALA A 234 2.41 -17.61 17.48
N ARG A 235 3.01 -18.11 16.39
CA ARG A 235 2.50 -19.13 15.49
C ARG A 235 1.20 -18.74 14.77
N LYS A 236 0.91 -17.44 14.67
CA LYS A 236 -0.25 -16.91 13.95
C LYS A 236 0.20 -16.09 12.74
N LEU A 237 -0.66 -16.10 11.73
CA LEU A 237 -0.52 -15.24 10.55
C LEU A 237 -1.20 -13.90 10.83
N ILE A 238 -0.46 -12.82 10.65
CA ILE A 238 -0.93 -11.45 10.81
C ILE A 238 -0.70 -10.68 9.52
N VAL A 239 -1.77 -10.11 8.97
CA VAL A 239 -1.70 -9.22 7.81
C VAL A 239 -1.64 -7.78 8.30
N GLU A 240 -0.53 -7.07 8.05
CA GLU A 240 -0.18 -5.73 8.56
C GLU A 240 -0.07 -5.62 10.09
N TYR A 241 -1.17 -5.81 10.79
CA TYR A 241 -1.28 -5.64 12.22
C TYR A 241 -2.47 -6.46 12.77
N PRO A 242 -2.43 -6.91 14.04
CA PRO A 242 -3.49 -7.70 14.65
C PRO A 242 -4.78 -6.90 14.86
N THR A 243 -5.92 -7.58 14.67
CA THR A 243 -7.25 -7.06 15.01
C THR A 243 -7.81 -7.89 16.16
N VAL A 244 -8.11 -7.25 17.28
CA VAL A 244 -8.56 -7.91 18.52
C VAL A 244 -9.96 -7.42 18.86
N SER A 245 -10.91 -8.35 18.93
CA SER A 245 -12.25 -8.13 19.46
C SER A 245 -12.26 -8.36 20.96
N VAL A 246 -12.94 -7.48 21.70
CA VAL A 246 -13.07 -7.53 23.16
C VAL A 246 -14.54 -7.53 23.53
N ARG A 247 -14.94 -8.47 24.39
CA ARG A 247 -16.29 -8.55 24.97
C ARG A 247 -16.20 -8.63 26.49
N SER A 248 -17.13 -7.98 27.19
CA SER A 248 -17.25 -8.13 28.64
C SER A 248 -17.82 -9.52 28.94
N ASN A 249 -17.17 -10.28 29.83
CA ASN A 249 -17.64 -11.60 30.31
C ASN A 249 -18.77 -11.47 31.35
N ALA A 250 -19.45 -10.32 31.40
CA ALA A 250 -20.52 -10.12 32.37
C ALA A 250 -21.60 -11.19 32.15
N PRO A 251 -22.11 -11.83 33.22
CA PRO A 251 -23.22 -12.75 33.09
C PRO A 251 -24.40 -11.98 32.51
N VAL A 252 -24.90 -12.43 31.37
CA VAL A 252 -26.19 -12.01 30.82
C VAL A 252 -27.22 -12.19 31.95
N PRO A 253 -27.94 -11.13 32.37
CA PRO A 253 -29.12 -11.34 33.19
C PRO A 253 -30.04 -12.24 32.36
N GLN A 254 -30.23 -13.49 32.80
CA GLN A 254 -31.28 -14.33 32.25
C GLN A 254 -32.60 -13.64 32.60
N THR A 255 -33.09 -12.75 31.75
CA THR A 255 -34.50 -12.42 31.72
C THR A 255 -35.19 -13.71 31.36
N LYS A 256 -35.86 -14.32 32.35
CA LYS A 256 -36.82 -15.40 32.13
C LYS A 256 -37.72 -14.96 30.97
N PRO A 257 -37.87 -15.75 29.88
CA PRO A 257 -39.00 -15.55 29.01
C PRO A 257 -40.24 -15.94 29.81
N ASP A 258 -40.94 -14.94 30.32
CA ASP A 258 -42.29 -15.08 30.85
C ASP A 258 -43.23 -15.17 29.64
N PHE A 259 -43.45 -16.40 29.19
CA PHE A 259 -44.55 -16.73 28.29
C PHE A 259 -45.21 -17.98 28.85
N ASP A 260 -46.22 -17.77 29.69
CA ASP A 260 -47.25 -18.76 29.98
C ASP A 260 -47.94 -19.14 28.66
N ILE A 261 -47.57 -20.31 28.11
CA ILE A 261 -48.33 -20.94 27.04
C ILE A 261 -49.54 -21.60 27.70
N VAL A 262 -50.69 -20.92 27.65
CA VAL A 262 -51.99 -21.53 27.90
C VAL A 262 -52.25 -22.56 26.80
N LEU A 263 -52.01 -23.83 27.10
CA LEU A 263 -52.48 -24.96 26.30
C LEU A 263 -54.00 -25.06 26.47
N GLN A 264 -54.75 -24.68 25.43
CA GLN A 264 -56.13 -25.14 25.28
C GLN A 264 -56.15 -26.35 24.34
N ASP A 265 -56.36 -27.52 24.94
CA ASP A 265 -56.77 -28.75 24.28
C ASP A 265 -58.06 -28.53 23.49
N ARG A 266 -58.04 -28.83 22.19
CA ARG A 266 -59.24 -29.30 21.48
C ARG A 266 -58.88 -30.46 20.56
N THR A 267 -59.21 -31.63 21.07
CA THR A 267 -59.29 -32.92 20.41
C THR A 267 -60.38 -32.95 19.34
N THR A 268 -60.04 -33.65 18.25
CA THR A 268 -60.84 -34.65 17.50
C THR A 268 -61.92 -34.24 16.49
N ARG A 269 -61.72 -34.84 15.30
CA ARG A 269 -62.65 -35.63 14.45
C ARG A 269 -63.51 -34.88 13.44
N ASP A 270 -63.26 -35.16 12.15
CA ASP A 270 -64.04 -36.07 11.25
C ASP A 270 -65.24 -35.27 10.70
N ASP A 271 -65.74 -35.37 9.48
CA ASP A 271 -65.40 -35.96 8.19
C ASP A 271 -66.43 -35.31 7.21
N GLU A 272 -66.22 -35.51 5.91
CA GLU A 272 -67.27 -35.56 4.88
C GLU A 272 -68.12 -34.31 4.49
N ASP A 273 -67.78 -33.82 3.30
CA ASP A 273 -68.56 -34.00 2.07
C ASP A 273 -69.60 -32.94 1.60
N SER A 274 -69.44 -32.67 0.30
CA SER A 274 -70.32 -32.15 -0.75
C SER A 274 -71.59 -31.31 -0.41
N ARG A 275 -71.69 -30.11 -1.01
CA ARG A 275 -72.63 -29.76 -2.10
C ARG A 275 -72.81 -28.24 -2.33
N SER A 276 -72.52 -27.85 -3.58
CA SER A 276 -73.27 -26.96 -4.47
C SER A 276 -74.15 -25.79 -3.94
N ALA A 277 -73.91 -24.65 -4.59
CA ALA A 277 -74.90 -23.76 -5.24
C ALA A 277 -75.16 -22.37 -4.60
N LYS A 278 -74.90 -21.36 -5.46
CA LYS A 278 -75.68 -20.11 -5.70
C LYS A 278 -76.00 -19.22 -4.48
N CYS A 279 -75.65 -17.93 -4.56
CA CYS A 279 -76.48 -16.92 -5.23
C CYS A 279 -75.86 -15.53 -5.06
N SER A 280 -75.92 -14.74 -6.13
CA SER A 280 -75.75 -13.30 -6.16
C SER A 280 -76.92 -12.60 -5.45
N GLN A 281 -76.62 -11.48 -4.78
CA GLN A 281 -77.30 -10.19 -4.93
C GLN A 281 -76.41 -9.10 -4.34
#